data_AF-A0A9W8TR94-F1
#
_entry.id   AF-A0A9W8TR94-F1
#
_cell.length_a   1.000
_cell.length_b   1.000
_cell.length_c   1.000
_cell.angle_alpha   90.00
_cell.angle_beta   90.00
_cell.angle_gamma   90.00
#
_symmetry.space_group_name_H-M   'P 1'
#
loop_
_entity.id
_entity.type
_entity.pdbx_description
1 polymer ?
#
loop_
_entity_poly.entity_id
_entity_poly.type
_entity_poly.pdbx_seq_one_letter_code
_entity_poly.pdbx_strand_id
1 'polypeptide(L)'
;MGKKRKLAQGSARPAKISKRGPLTGSAKKLTAAGAKSQQQKKQGGAPPQQQQHHQHVEPTIPFSPEDKILLVGDGDLSFAASLVEHHYCADVTATVFEKNLEELVEKYPQASDNVAKIESEEDCRVLFGIDATKMAPFTNKPGRGKGAGSENVNAQGVMDRIIFNFPHVGGKSTDVNRQVRYNQELLVSFFARAIPSLAPGGSIVVTLFEGEPYTLWNIRDLARHSGLQVERSFRFQAIAYPGYHHARTLGVVRNRSGEVGGGWKGEDRSARSYIFVKKDSESQPPGPRNGTKRSRKDDSSSDEE
;
A
#
# COMPACT_ATOMS: atom_id res chain seq x y z
N MET A 1 -62.55 34.19 -8.12
CA MET A 1 -63.15 32.94 -7.62
C MET A 1 -63.95 32.28 -8.74
N GLY A 2 -63.94 30.93 -8.84
CA GLY A 2 -64.73 30.18 -9.84
C GLY A 2 -64.20 30.23 -11.28
N LYS A 3 -64.64 29.38 -12.23
CA LYS A 3 -65.53 28.18 -12.18
C LYS A 3 -65.18 27.23 -13.36
N LYS A 4 -65.66 25.97 -13.33
CA LYS A 4 -65.30 24.86 -14.27
C LYS A 4 -66.20 24.74 -15.51
N ARG A 5 -65.67 24.15 -16.61
CA ARG A 5 -66.30 23.29 -17.66
C ARG A 5 -65.15 22.76 -18.57
N LYS A 6 -64.98 21.51 -19.06
CA LYS A 6 -65.82 20.34 -19.50
C LYS A 6 -66.67 20.61 -20.76
N LEU A 7 -66.79 19.74 -21.77
CA LEU A 7 -66.44 18.30 -21.97
C LEU A 7 -66.11 18.02 -23.47
N ALA A 8 -65.43 16.93 -23.90
CA ALA A 8 -66.00 15.65 -24.44
C ALA A 8 -64.92 14.96 -25.37
N GLN A 9 -64.97 13.72 -25.91
CA GLN A 9 -65.49 12.37 -25.51
C GLN A 9 -64.98 11.25 -26.46
N GLY A 10 -64.66 10.05 -25.93
CA GLY A 10 -64.69 8.74 -26.65
C GLY A 10 -63.40 8.23 -27.37
N SER A 11 -63.17 6.92 -27.58
CA SER A 11 -63.83 5.72 -26.99
C SER A 11 -63.08 4.37 -27.25
N ALA A 12 -63.24 3.39 -26.34
CA ALA A 12 -63.09 1.91 -26.53
C ALA A 12 -61.68 1.21 -26.62
N ARG A 13 -61.72 -0.14 -26.63
CA ARG A 13 -60.70 -1.20 -26.35
C ARG A 13 -61.20 -2.55 -26.97
N PRO A 14 -60.53 -3.74 -26.88
CA PRO A 14 -59.11 -4.13 -27.06
C PRO A 14 -58.88 -5.52 -27.79
N ALA A 15 -57.61 -5.99 -27.87
CA ALA A 15 -57.14 -7.40 -27.64
C ALA A 15 -56.95 -8.51 -28.75
N LYS A 16 -55.86 -9.30 -28.54
CA LYS A 16 -55.59 -10.77 -28.79
C LYS A 16 -55.16 -11.39 -30.16
N ILE A 17 -53.91 -11.91 -30.17
CA ILE A 17 -53.45 -13.32 -30.43
C ILE A 17 -53.71 -14.06 -31.78
N SER A 18 -52.62 -14.27 -32.53
CA SER A 18 -52.16 -15.37 -33.45
C SER A 18 -53.10 -16.37 -34.18
N LYS A 19 -52.75 -16.72 -35.44
CA LYS A 19 -52.77 -18.10 -36.03
C LYS A 19 -51.88 -18.23 -37.31
N ARG A 20 -51.93 -19.35 -38.07
CA ARG A 20 -50.83 -19.90 -38.92
C ARG A 20 -51.09 -20.04 -40.45
N GLY A 21 -50.06 -19.75 -41.28
CA GLY A 21 -49.64 -20.45 -42.53
C GLY A 21 -50.62 -20.58 -43.73
N PRO A 22 -50.30 -21.37 -44.79
CA PRO A 22 -49.03 -22.05 -45.15
C PRO A 22 -48.62 -22.00 -46.67
N LEU A 23 -47.56 -22.76 -47.06
CA LEU A 23 -47.08 -23.07 -48.44
C LEU A 23 -46.35 -21.92 -49.19
N THR A 24 -45.35 -22.11 -50.06
CA THR A 24 -44.70 -23.29 -50.70
C THR A 24 -43.15 -23.22 -50.55
N GLY A 25 -42.28 -24.13 -51.00
CA GLY A 25 -42.45 -25.50 -51.55
C GLY A 25 -41.49 -25.88 -52.71
N SER A 26 -40.24 -26.26 -52.45
CA SER A 26 -39.33 -26.95 -53.42
C SER A 26 -38.16 -27.67 -52.72
N ALA A 27 -37.61 -28.71 -53.35
CA ALA A 27 -36.63 -29.62 -52.72
C ALA A 27 -35.45 -30.00 -53.65
N LYS A 28 -34.31 -30.38 -53.05
CA LYS A 28 -33.26 -31.21 -53.68
C LYS A 28 -32.69 -32.20 -52.64
N LYS A 29 -32.30 -33.39 -53.09
CA LYS A 29 -31.99 -34.57 -52.27
C LYS A 29 -30.79 -35.32 -52.83
N LEU A 30 -29.68 -35.37 -52.09
CA LEU A 30 -28.52 -36.23 -52.32
C LEU A 30 -28.06 -36.73 -50.93
N THR A 31 -28.40 -37.97 -50.58
CA THR A 31 -27.54 -39.19 -50.62
C THR A 31 -26.46 -39.21 -49.54
N ALA A 32 -26.56 -40.19 -48.64
CA ALA A 32 -25.62 -40.41 -47.55
C ALA A 32 -24.52 -41.41 -47.94
N ALA A 33 -23.31 -41.18 -47.46
CA ALA A 33 -22.23 -42.15 -47.38
C ALA A 33 -21.60 -42.06 -45.98
N GLY A 34 -21.32 -43.19 -45.34
CA GLY A 34 -20.92 -43.23 -43.94
C GLY A 34 -19.40 -43.23 -43.74
N ALA A 35 -18.91 -42.43 -42.78
CA ALA A 35 -17.56 -42.54 -42.24
C ALA A 35 -17.63 -42.53 -40.70
N LYS A 36 -17.31 -43.67 -40.06
CA LYS A 36 -17.22 -43.78 -38.59
C LYS A 36 -15.82 -43.35 -38.13
N SER A 37 -15.62 -42.08 -37.80
CA SER A 37 -14.42 -41.62 -37.10
C SER A 37 -14.57 -41.81 -35.58
N GLN A 38 -13.60 -42.44 -34.94
CA GLN A 38 -13.60 -42.69 -33.50
C GLN A 38 -13.16 -41.42 -32.75
N GLN A 39 -14.09 -40.76 -32.03
CA GLN A 39 -13.70 -39.72 -31.07
C GLN A 39 -13.18 -40.35 -29.78
N GLN A 40 -11.85 -40.45 -29.66
CA GLN A 40 -11.21 -40.70 -28.38
C GLN A 40 -11.53 -39.55 -27.41
N LYS A 41 -12.20 -39.86 -26.29
CA LYS A 41 -12.30 -38.92 -25.16
C LYS A 41 -10.91 -38.78 -24.53
N LYS A 42 -10.13 -37.78 -24.97
CA LYS A 42 -8.95 -37.32 -24.22
C LYS A 42 -9.43 -36.88 -22.84
N GLN A 43 -8.89 -37.49 -21.80
CA GLN A 43 -9.10 -37.02 -20.43
C GLN A 43 -8.46 -35.64 -20.31
N GLY A 44 -9.21 -34.67 -19.78
CA GLY A 44 -8.70 -33.33 -19.52
C GLY A 44 -7.75 -33.36 -18.33
N GLY A 45 -6.46 -33.51 -18.60
CA GLY A 45 -5.44 -33.26 -17.58
C GLY A 45 -5.57 -31.83 -17.06
N ALA A 46 -5.54 -31.65 -15.74
CA ALA A 46 -5.50 -30.32 -15.15
C ALA A 46 -4.28 -29.55 -15.68
N PRO A 47 -4.36 -28.22 -15.88
CA PRO A 47 -3.18 -27.44 -16.21
C PRO A 47 -2.13 -27.66 -15.10
N PRO A 48 -0.85 -27.87 -15.46
CA PRO A 48 0.18 -28.12 -14.46
C PRO A 48 0.23 -26.93 -13.50
N GLN A 49 0.04 -27.19 -12.21
CA GLN A 49 0.38 -26.21 -11.18
C GLN A 49 1.86 -25.89 -11.37
N GLN A 50 2.15 -24.65 -11.77
CA GLN A 50 3.51 -24.14 -11.76
C GLN A 50 3.94 -24.05 -10.30
N GLN A 51 4.53 -25.13 -9.80
CA GLN A 51 5.35 -25.10 -8.59
C GLN A 51 6.44 -24.07 -8.85
N GLN A 52 6.25 -22.86 -8.33
CA GLN A 52 7.27 -21.84 -8.36
C GLN A 52 8.44 -22.38 -7.55
N HIS A 53 9.48 -22.82 -8.27
CA HIS A 53 10.76 -23.15 -7.67
C HIS A 53 11.22 -21.91 -6.92
N HIS A 54 11.06 -21.95 -5.60
CA HIS A 54 11.60 -20.96 -4.69
C HIS A 54 13.11 -21.13 -4.72
N GLN A 55 13.74 -20.43 -5.66
CA GLN A 55 15.17 -20.17 -5.60
C GLN A 55 15.44 -19.57 -4.22
N HIS A 56 16.40 -20.14 -3.49
CA HIS A 56 16.82 -19.63 -2.19
C HIS A 56 17.57 -18.31 -2.37
N VAL A 57 16.80 -17.24 -2.58
CA VAL A 57 17.28 -15.86 -2.60
C VAL A 57 17.42 -15.43 -1.14
N GLU A 58 18.65 -15.08 -0.74
CA GLU A 58 18.93 -14.61 0.62
C GLU A 58 18.06 -13.39 0.98
N PRO A 59 17.51 -13.31 2.20
CA PRO A 59 16.77 -12.13 2.63
C PRO A 59 17.63 -10.86 2.61
N THR A 60 17.08 -9.80 2.01
CA THR A 60 17.65 -8.45 2.18
C THR A 60 17.13 -7.87 3.49
N ILE A 61 18.02 -7.72 4.47
CA ILE A 61 17.74 -6.93 5.67
C ILE A 61 18.05 -5.46 5.35
N PRO A 62 17.13 -4.50 5.58
CA PRO A 62 17.30 -3.10 5.17
C PRO A 62 17.91 -2.22 6.26
N PHE A 63 18.49 -2.81 7.31
CA PHE A 63 19.03 -2.15 8.49
C PHE A 63 20.24 -2.95 9.05
N SER A 64 21.00 -2.33 9.95
CA SER A 64 22.10 -2.92 10.72
C SER A 64 21.75 -2.96 12.23
N PRO A 65 22.44 -3.77 13.06
CA PRO A 65 22.24 -3.78 14.52
C PRO A 65 22.40 -2.40 15.19
N GLU A 66 23.22 -1.53 14.60
CA GLU A 66 23.60 -0.21 15.13
C GLU A 66 22.76 0.95 14.56
N ASP A 67 21.85 0.70 13.61
CA ASP A 67 20.93 1.74 13.11
C ASP A 67 19.96 2.17 14.23
N LYS A 68 19.62 3.46 14.31
CA LYS A 68 18.45 3.89 15.11
C LYS A 68 17.16 3.62 14.33
N ILE A 69 16.33 2.71 14.83
CA ILE A 69 15.15 2.19 14.11
C ILE A 69 13.85 2.68 14.75
N LEU A 70 13.02 3.36 13.95
CA LEU A 70 11.63 3.69 14.28
C LEU A 70 10.67 2.75 13.53
N LEU A 71 9.90 1.94 14.26
CA LEU A 71 8.87 1.06 13.67
C LEU A 71 7.51 1.71 13.85
N VAL A 72 6.78 1.92 12.75
CA VAL A 72 5.53 2.69 12.71
C VAL A 72 4.33 1.76 12.54
N GLY A 73 3.47 1.73 13.56
CA GLY A 73 2.23 0.95 13.55
C GLY A 73 2.45 -0.56 13.54
N ASP A 74 3.40 -1.07 14.34
CA ASP A 74 3.96 -2.43 14.25
C ASP A 74 3.06 -3.57 14.78
N GLY A 75 1.73 -3.39 14.70
CA GLY A 75 0.75 -4.46 14.92
C GLY A 75 0.80 -5.08 16.32
N ASP A 76 1.22 -6.33 16.40
CA ASP A 76 1.35 -7.10 17.64
C ASP A 76 2.78 -7.06 18.23
N LEU A 77 3.65 -6.19 17.70
CA LEU A 77 5.06 -6.01 18.08
C LEU A 77 5.98 -7.21 17.81
N SER A 78 5.51 -8.23 17.08
CA SER A 78 6.32 -9.42 16.77
C SER A 78 7.48 -9.15 15.80
N PHE A 79 7.38 -8.11 14.96
CA PHE A 79 8.48 -7.68 14.10
C PHE A 79 9.56 -6.94 14.91
N ALA A 80 9.15 -5.98 15.75
CA ALA A 80 10.03 -5.32 16.72
C ALA A 80 10.79 -6.31 17.62
N ALA A 81 10.08 -7.29 18.21
CA ALA A 81 10.70 -8.32 19.03
C ALA A 81 11.73 -9.16 18.24
N SER A 82 11.42 -9.54 16.99
CA SER A 82 12.39 -10.23 16.12
C SER A 82 13.63 -9.39 15.80
N LEU A 83 13.51 -8.07 15.66
CA LEU A 83 14.65 -7.18 15.42
C LEU A 83 15.61 -7.18 16.60
N VAL A 84 15.08 -7.14 17.82
CA VAL A 84 15.87 -7.18 19.06
C VAL A 84 16.47 -8.58 19.27
N GLU A 85 15.66 -9.63 19.34
CA GLU A 85 16.11 -10.99 19.72
C GLU A 85 16.98 -11.70 18.67
N HIS A 86 16.86 -11.33 17.39
CA HIS A 86 17.44 -12.13 16.29
C HIS A 86 18.25 -11.32 15.26
N HIS A 87 18.08 -10.00 15.20
CA HIS A 87 18.96 -9.10 14.44
C HIS A 87 19.85 -8.23 15.35
N TYR A 88 19.71 -8.36 16.69
CA TYR A 88 20.51 -7.66 17.70
C TYR A 88 20.43 -6.13 17.59
N CYS A 89 19.31 -5.60 17.10
CA CYS A 89 19.10 -4.15 16.97
C CYS A 89 18.96 -3.50 18.35
N ALA A 90 19.90 -2.62 18.71
CA ALA A 90 20.01 -2.07 20.08
C ALA A 90 19.15 -0.83 20.39
N ASP A 91 18.74 -0.05 19.37
CA ASP A 91 17.91 1.15 19.55
C ASP A 91 16.66 1.07 18.64
N VAL A 92 15.71 0.25 19.08
CA VAL A 92 14.41 0.05 18.43
C VAL A 92 13.33 0.80 19.20
N THR A 93 12.84 1.89 18.62
CA THR A 93 11.61 2.55 19.07
C THR A 93 10.43 2.00 18.28
N ALA A 94 9.71 1.05 18.87
CA ALA A 94 8.50 0.47 18.27
C ALA A 94 7.26 1.31 18.62
N THR A 95 6.30 1.43 17.71
CA THR A 95 5.11 2.26 17.94
C THR A 95 3.81 1.61 17.48
N VAL A 96 2.74 1.80 18.25
CA VAL A 96 1.38 1.27 18.00
C VAL A 96 0.32 2.37 18.06
N PHE A 97 -0.86 2.13 17.49
CA PHE A 97 -1.95 3.11 17.42
C PHE A 97 -2.89 3.05 18.63
N GLU A 98 -2.98 1.87 19.23
CA GLU A 98 -3.64 1.53 20.48
C GLU A 98 -3.06 2.38 21.63
N LYS A 99 -3.90 2.93 22.51
CA LYS A 99 -3.50 4.03 23.42
C LYS A 99 -2.63 3.62 24.60
N ASN A 100 -2.63 2.33 24.94
CA ASN A 100 -1.97 1.74 26.09
C ASN A 100 -1.82 0.23 25.88
N LEU A 101 -1.15 -0.45 26.82
CA LEU A 101 -0.93 -1.89 26.78
C LEU A 101 -2.24 -2.68 26.84
N GLU A 102 -3.23 -2.18 27.57
CA GLU A 102 -4.53 -2.84 27.72
C GLU A 102 -5.31 -2.91 26.39
N GLU A 103 -5.42 -1.78 25.65
CA GLU A 103 -6.03 -1.77 24.31
C GLU A 103 -5.25 -2.61 23.30
N LEU A 104 -3.92 -2.74 23.48
CA LEU A 104 -3.08 -3.56 22.62
C LEU A 104 -3.28 -5.07 22.88
N VAL A 105 -3.30 -5.49 24.14
CA VAL A 105 -3.42 -6.90 24.55
C VAL A 105 -4.85 -7.43 24.36
N GLU A 106 -5.89 -6.61 24.49
CA GLU A 106 -7.27 -6.99 24.09
C GLU A 106 -7.32 -7.39 22.61
N LYS A 107 -6.52 -6.73 21.77
CA LYS A 107 -6.49 -6.89 20.32
C LYS A 107 -5.52 -7.97 19.83
N TYR A 108 -4.37 -8.11 20.50
CA TYR A 108 -3.31 -9.06 20.23
C TYR A 108 -2.78 -9.63 21.58
N PRO A 109 -3.34 -10.74 22.09
CA PRO A 109 -3.00 -11.24 23.43
C PRO A 109 -1.52 -11.57 23.66
N GLN A 110 -0.77 -11.85 22.59
CA GLN A 110 0.68 -12.10 22.62
C GLN A 110 1.55 -10.84 22.77
N ALA A 111 0.97 -9.64 22.67
CA ALA A 111 1.75 -8.40 22.64
C ALA A 111 2.48 -8.09 23.96
N SER A 112 1.99 -8.59 25.10
CA SER A 112 2.69 -8.47 26.39
C SER A 112 4.11 -9.02 26.35
N ASP A 113 4.26 -10.18 25.70
CA ASP A 113 5.49 -10.94 25.67
C ASP A 113 6.47 -10.29 24.69
N ASN A 114 5.94 -9.76 23.58
CA ASN A 114 6.71 -8.97 22.61
C ASN A 114 7.19 -7.63 23.20
N VAL A 115 6.36 -6.93 24.01
CA VAL A 115 6.80 -5.73 24.76
C VAL A 115 7.96 -6.09 25.69
N ALA A 116 7.83 -7.16 26.48
CA ALA A 116 8.88 -7.59 27.41
C ALA A 116 10.20 -8.01 26.73
N LYS A 117 10.14 -8.51 25.48
CA LYS A 117 11.32 -8.82 24.64
C LYS A 117 11.97 -7.58 24.03
N ILE A 118 11.20 -6.53 23.74
CA ILE A 118 11.73 -5.26 23.22
C ILE A 118 12.38 -4.49 24.37
N GLU A 119 11.69 -4.37 25.49
CA GLU A 119 12.11 -3.58 26.66
C GLU A 119 13.09 -4.33 27.58
N SER A 120 13.70 -5.43 27.11
CA SER A 120 14.85 -6.08 27.76
C SER A 120 16.20 -5.49 27.37
N GLU A 121 16.28 -4.72 26.27
CA GLU A 121 17.48 -3.97 25.86
C GLU A 121 17.32 -2.47 26.21
N GLU A 122 18.38 -1.82 26.72
CA GLU A 122 18.29 -0.54 27.43
C GLU A 122 17.76 0.65 26.59
N ASP A 123 18.12 0.72 25.30
CA ASP A 123 17.67 1.80 24.39
C ASP A 123 16.38 1.45 23.62
N CYS A 124 15.88 0.22 23.73
CA CYS A 124 14.67 -0.26 23.07
C CYS A 124 13.40 0.04 23.89
N ARG A 125 12.29 0.37 23.22
CA ARG A 125 11.04 0.85 23.88
C ARG A 125 9.81 0.76 22.99
N VAL A 126 8.64 0.66 23.62
CA VAL A 126 7.32 0.72 22.95
C VAL A 126 6.59 2.03 23.24
N LEU A 127 6.10 2.71 22.19
CA LEU A 127 5.29 3.93 22.31
C LEU A 127 3.86 3.71 21.80
N PHE A 128 2.90 4.08 22.66
CA PHE A 128 1.47 3.89 22.43
C PHE A 128 0.78 5.16 21.89
N GLY A 129 -0.38 5.00 21.25
CA GLY A 129 -1.21 6.11 20.74
C GLY A 129 -0.65 6.86 19.53
N ILE A 130 0.31 6.29 18.80
CA ILE A 130 1.05 6.96 17.73
C ILE A 130 0.29 6.89 16.40
N ASP A 131 -0.40 7.98 16.07
CA ASP A 131 -1.00 8.18 14.75
C ASP A 131 0.08 8.59 13.73
N ALA A 132 0.42 7.69 12.81
CA ALA A 132 1.40 7.92 11.73
C ALA A 132 1.11 9.16 10.85
N THR A 133 -0.13 9.66 10.80
CA THR A 133 -0.51 10.88 10.07
C THR A 133 -0.31 12.17 10.89
N LYS A 134 -0.11 12.06 12.21
CA LYS A 134 -0.02 13.19 13.16
C LYS A 134 1.23 13.17 14.07
N MET A 135 2.02 12.10 14.05
CA MET A 135 3.19 11.93 14.92
C MET A 135 4.15 13.12 14.87
N ALA A 136 4.69 13.50 16.04
CA ALA A 136 5.74 14.50 16.15
C ALA A 136 7.08 13.95 15.62
N PRO A 137 7.97 14.79 15.08
CA PRO A 137 9.22 14.31 14.50
C PRO A 137 10.24 13.93 15.59
N PHE A 138 10.84 12.75 15.43
CA PHE A 138 11.89 12.24 16.31
C PHE A 138 13.21 12.96 15.98
N THR A 139 13.66 13.83 16.88
CA THR A 139 14.77 14.77 16.64
C THR A 139 15.67 14.91 17.87
N ASN A 140 16.91 15.38 17.67
CA ASN A 140 17.90 15.59 18.72
C ASN A 140 17.55 16.72 19.73
N LYS A 141 16.44 17.44 19.50
CA LYS A 141 15.95 18.52 20.35
C LYS A 141 14.42 18.38 20.49
N PRO A 142 13.93 17.39 21.26
CA PRO A 142 12.50 17.13 21.41
C PRO A 142 11.76 18.40 21.85
N GLY A 143 10.84 18.86 21.01
CA GLY A 143 10.14 20.13 21.21
C GLY A 143 9.26 20.09 22.45
N ARG A 144 9.51 20.97 23.43
CA ARG A 144 8.66 21.14 24.62
C ARG A 144 7.27 21.67 24.22
N GLY A 145 6.34 20.74 23.95
CA GLY A 145 4.90 20.94 24.06
C GLY A 145 4.29 22.09 23.25
N LYS A 146 4.59 22.16 21.94
CA LYS A 146 3.81 22.99 20.99
C LYS A 146 3.44 22.17 19.76
N GLY A 147 2.24 22.40 19.24
CA GLY A 147 1.57 21.51 18.29
C GLY A 147 2.24 21.35 16.93
N ALA A 148 1.82 20.31 16.21
CA ALA A 148 2.32 19.95 14.88
C ALA A 148 2.16 21.12 13.88
N GLY A 149 3.27 21.79 13.58
CA GLY A 149 3.33 22.99 12.73
C GLY A 149 4.47 23.94 13.07
N SER A 150 5.01 23.88 14.30
CA SER A 150 6.20 24.63 14.71
C SER A 150 7.48 23.83 14.45
N GLU A 151 7.96 23.77 13.21
CA GLU A 151 9.28 23.20 12.92
C GLU A 151 10.38 24.01 13.60
N ASN A 152 11.10 23.38 14.53
CA ASN A 152 12.32 23.95 15.09
C ASN A 152 13.44 23.75 14.06
N VAL A 153 13.71 24.78 13.26
CA VAL A 153 14.71 24.77 12.17
C VAL A 153 16.14 24.35 12.58
N ASN A 154 16.42 24.29 13.89
CA ASN A 154 17.70 23.86 14.46
C ASN A 154 17.64 22.44 15.07
N ALA A 155 16.55 21.69 14.90
CA ALA A 155 16.39 20.31 15.34
C ALA A 155 16.61 19.35 14.16
N GLN A 156 17.53 18.39 14.32
CA GLN A 156 17.87 17.42 13.29
C GLN A 156 17.19 16.08 13.61
N GLY A 157 16.64 15.43 12.59
CA GLY A 157 16.11 14.06 12.69
C GLY A 157 17.20 13.07 13.11
N VAL A 158 16.84 12.04 13.87
CA VAL A 158 17.78 11.09 14.48
C VAL A 158 17.57 9.62 14.08
N MET A 159 16.57 9.33 13.25
CA MET A 159 16.26 7.96 12.85
C MET A 159 16.98 7.60 11.54
N ASP A 160 17.82 6.57 11.58
CA ASP A 160 18.51 6.03 10.41
C ASP A 160 17.56 5.19 9.56
N ARG A 161 16.62 4.49 10.22
CA ARG A 161 15.57 3.70 9.56
C ARG A 161 14.20 4.05 10.13
N ILE A 162 13.24 4.33 9.26
CA ILE A 162 11.82 4.47 9.63
C ILE A 162 11.04 3.43 8.84
N ILE A 163 10.52 2.39 9.50
CA ILE A 163 9.89 1.24 8.84
C ILE A 163 8.38 1.29 9.07
N PHE A 164 7.57 1.21 8.02
CA PHE A 164 6.12 1.03 8.10
C PHE A 164 5.73 -0.22 7.31
N ASN A 165 5.49 -1.32 8.02
CA ASN A 165 5.10 -2.59 7.41
C ASN A 165 3.58 -2.65 7.20
N PHE A 166 3.17 -2.93 5.96
CA PHE A 166 1.78 -3.15 5.55
C PHE A 166 0.75 -2.06 5.98
N PRO A 167 1.06 -0.76 5.82
CA PRO A 167 0.18 0.34 6.25
C PRO A 167 -1.23 0.21 5.67
N HIS A 168 -2.26 0.26 6.53
CA HIS A 168 -3.66 0.20 6.10
C HIS A 168 -4.62 0.94 7.04
N VAL A 169 -5.61 1.64 6.49
CA VAL A 169 -6.57 2.48 7.25
C VAL A 169 -7.68 1.72 7.99
N GLY A 170 -7.66 0.39 8.01
CA GLY A 170 -8.61 -0.41 8.79
C GLY A 170 -10.05 -0.47 8.26
N GLY A 171 -10.27 -0.46 6.94
CA GLY A 171 -11.59 -0.81 6.36
C GLY A 171 -12.64 0.31 6.33
N LYS A 172 -12.21 1.58 6.25
CA LYS A 172 -13.06 2.79 6.19
C LYS A 172 -14.14 2.81 5.09
N SER A 173 -14.14 1.87 4.14
CA SER A 173 -15.19 1.70 3.14
C SER A 173 -15.18 0.29 2.56
N THR A 174 -16.29 -0.17 1.99
CA THR A 174 -16.35 -1.38 1.15
C THR A 174 -16.02 -1.10 -0.32
N ASP A 175 -16.06 0.17 -0.75
CA ASP A 175 -15.69 0.59 -2.11
C ASP A 175 -14.16 0.55 -2.27
N VAL A 176 -13.69 -0.25 -3.24
CA VAL A 176 -12.26 -0.45 -3.53
C VAL A 176 -11.56 0.86 -3.86
N ASN A 177 -12.18 1.74 -4.66
CA ASN A 177 -11.60 3.01 -5.09
C ASN A 177 -11.57 4.04 -3.95
N ARG A 178 -12.45 3.92 -2.95
CA ARG A 178 -12.36 4.72 -1.71
C ARG A 178 -11.28 4.18 -0.79
N GLN A 179 -11.18 2.86 -0.61
CA GLN A 179 -10.10 2.26 0.18
C GLN A 179 -8.72 2.55 -0.41
N VAL A 180 -8.53 2.49 -1.74
CA VAL A 180 -7.28 2.90 -2.39
C VAL A 180 -6.94 4.34 -2.01
N ARG A 181 -7.86 5.30 -2.19
CA ARG A 181 -7.61 6.72 -1.85
C ARG A 181 -7.26 6.93 -0.38
N TYR A 182 -7.97 6.32 0.56
CA TYR A 182 -7.65 6.47 1.99
C TYR A 182 -6.28 5.88 2.36
N ASN A 183 -5.84 4.79 1.72
CA ASN A 183 -4.51 4.22 1.94
C ASN A 183 -3.40 5.06 1.26
N GLN A 184 -3.69 5.69 0.12
CA GLN A 184 -2.79 6.69 -0.49
C GLN A 184 -2.64 7.93 0.39
N GLU A 185 -3.75 8.44 0.95
CA GLU A 185 -3.77 9.57 1.91
C GLU A 185 -2.97 9.25 3.18
N LEU A 186 -3.12 8.03 3.73
CA LEU A 186 -2.30 7.53 4.85
C LEU A 186 -0.80 7.58 4.52
N LEU A 187 -0.39 7.06 3.36
CA LEU A 187 1.01 7.02 2.93
C LEU A 187 1.60 8.43 2.72
N VAL A 188 0.89 9.31 2.01
CA VAL A 188 1.34 10.71 1.80
C VAL A 188 1.48 11.45 3.13
N SER A 189 0.52 11.28 4.04
CA SER A 189 0.56 11.87 5.39
C SER A 189 1.72 11.33 6.22
N PHE A 190 1.94 10.01 6.19
CA PHE A 190 3.05 9.35 6.87
C PHE A 190 4.40 9.85 6.36
N PHE A 191 4.63 9.91 5.04
CA PHE A 191 5.88 10.42 4.49
C PHE A 191 6.17 11.85 4.98
N ALA A 192 5.16 12.73 4.98
CA ALA A 192 5.29 14.10 5.48
C ALA A 192 5.63 14.18 6.99
N ARG A 193 5.23 13.21 7.82
CA ARG A 193 5.62 13.12 9.25
C ARG A 193 6.97 12.43 9.47
N ALA A 194 7.34 11.48 8.61
CA ALA A 194 8.56 10.70 8.73
C ALA A 194 9.80 11.48 8.28
N ILE A 195 9.71 12.28 7.21
CA ILE A 195 10.84 12.99 6.59
C ILE A 195 11.64 13.87 7.58
N PRO A 196 11.03 14.66 8.49
CA PRO A 196 11.78 15.47 9.45
C PRO A 196 12.43 14.63 10.57
N SER A 197 12.02 13.36 10.75
CA SER A 197 12.61 12.44 11.74
C SER A 197 13.89 11.75 11.23
N LEU A 198 14.15 11.78 9.91
CA LEU A 198 15.29 11.10 9.30
C LEU A 198 16.62 11.79 9.61
N ALA A 199 17.60 10.98 10.06
CA ALA A 199 19.02 11.32 10.14
C ALA A 199 19.61 11.66 8.75
N PRO A 200 20.79 12.31 8.69
CA PRO A 200 21.56 12.42 7.45
C PRO A 200 21.90 11.02 6.91
N GLY A 201 21.54 10.72 5.66
CA GLY A 201 21.67 9.37 5.09
C GLY A 201 20.58 8.36 5.52
N GLY A 202 19.67 8.75 6.42
CA GLY A 202 18.58 7.90 6.89
C GLY A 202 17.51 7.63 5.81
N SER A 203 16.86 6.47 5.90
CA SER A 203 15.89 5.97 4.91
C SER A 203 14.54 5.57 5.52
N ILE A 204 13.46 5.81 4.78
CA ILE A 204 12.13 5.24 5.07
C ILE A 204 11.99 3.91 4.32
N VAL A 205 11.56 2.86 5.00
CA VAL A 205 11.24 1.56 4.40
C VAL A 205 9.73 1.33 4.50
N VAL A 206 9.06 1.04 3.39
CA VAL A 206 7.64 0.64 3.42
C VAL A 206 7.45 -0.69 2.73
N THR A 207 6.76 -1.61 3.41
CA THR A 207 6.44 -2.94 2.88
C THR A 207 4.97 -3.02 2.49
N LEU A 208 4.68 -3.46 1.26
CA LEU A 208 3.32 -3.72 0.78
C LEU A 208 3.20 -5.16 0.27
N PHE A 209 1.99 -5.71 0.29
CA PHE A 209 1.68 -6.92 -0.46
C PHE A 209 1.75 -6.65 -1.97
N GLU A 210 2.13 -7.65 -2.76
CA GLU A 210 2.07 -7.57 -4.21
C GLU A 210 0.66 -7.89 -4.74
N GLY A 211 0.30 -7.26 -5.87
CA GLY A 211 -1.02 -7.39 -6.50
C GLY A 211 -2.03 -6.34 -6.04
N GLU A 212 -3.24 -6.40 -6.61
CA GLU A 212 -4.33 -5.48 -6.25
C GLU A 212 -4.91 -5.78 -4.85
N PRO A 213 -5.43 -4.77 -4.13
CA PRO A 213 -5.49 -3.35 -4.51
C PRO A 213 -4.18 -2.58 -4.28
N TYR A 214 -3.16 -3.18 -3.68
CA TYR A 214 -1.92 -2.51 -3.25
C TYR A 214 -1.13 -1.90 -4.41
N THR A 215 -1.08 -2.58 -5.57
CA THR A 215 -0.48 -2.02 -6.81
C THR A 215 -1.13 -0.69 -7.20
N LEU A 216 -2.45 -0.54 -7.01
CA LEU A 216 -3.19 0.69 -7.37
C LEU A 216 -2.84 1.88 -6.47
N TRP A 217 -2.19 1.65 -5.32
CA TRP A 217 -1.78 2.74 -4.44
C TRP A 217 -0.60 3.53 -5.04
N ASN A 218 0.20 2.89 -5.91
CA ASN A 218 1.34 3.48 -6.61
C ASN A 218 2.34 4.21 -5.69
N ILE A 219 2.83 3.49 -4.67
CA ILE A 219 3.67 4.06 -3.59
C ILE A 219 4.92 4.80 -4.09
N ARG A 220 5.52 4.38 -5.22
CA ARG A 220 6.68 5.05 -5.82
C ARG A 220 6.37 6.50 -6.21
N ASP A 221 5.17 6.73 -6.75
CA ASP A 221 4.73 8.05 -7.17
C ASP A 221 4.21 8.88 -5.99
N LEU A 222 3.56 8.27 -4.99
CA LEU A 222 3.22 8.97 -3.74
C LEU A 222 4.46 9.54 -3.06
N ALA A 223 5.48 8.71 -2.85
CA ALA A 223 6.73 9.11 -2.22
C ALA A 223 7.44 10.22 -3.00
N ARG A 224 7.42 10.18 -4.34
CA ARG A 224 7.99 11.23 -5.19
C ARG A 224 7.31 12.58 -5.00
N HIS A 225 5.98 12.60 -4.87
CA HIS A 225 5.23 13.84 -4.58
C HIS A 225 5.41 14.31 -3.12
N SER A 226 5.75 13.39 -2.20
CA SER A 226 6.18 13.72 -0.82
C SER A 226 7.66 14.15 -0.71
N GLY A 227 8.41 14.29 -1.80
CA GLY A 227 9.82 14.77 -1.78
C GLY A 227 10.87 13.68 -1.54
N LEU A 228 10.50 12.41 -1.61
CA LEU A 228 11.40 11.26 -1.53
C LEU A 228 11.79 10.75 -2.92
N GLN A 229 12.83 9.91 -2.98
CA GLN A 229 13.15 9.09 -4.15
C GLN A 229 13.31 7.63 -3.72
N VAL A 230 12.97 6.69 -4.62
CA VAL A 230 13.20 5.26 -4.37
C VAL A 230 14.66 4.94 -4.67
N GLU A 231 15.39 4.45 -3.69
CA GLU A 231 16.73 3.87 -3.88
C GLU A 231 16.59 2.49 -4.55
N ARG A 232 15.93 1.55 -3.85
CA ARG A 232 15.76 0.16 -4.30
C ARG A 232 14.50 -0.48 -3.71
N SER A 233 14.20 -1.70 -4.14
CA SER A 233 13.06 -2.47 -3.63
C SER A 233 13.30 -3.97 -3.75
N PHE A 234 13.02 -4.73 -2.68
CA PHE A 234 13.36 -6.15 -2.54
C PHE A 234 12.14 -6.97 -2.08
N ARG A 235 12.17 -8.30 -2.25
CA ARG A 235 11.12 -9.20 -1.76
C ARG A 235 11.18 -9.22 -0.23
N PHE A 236 10.08 -8.87 0.43
CA PHE A 236 9.95 -9.11 1.87
C PHE A 236 9.78 -10.62 2.11
N GLN A 237 10.55 -11.17 3.04
CA GLN A 237 10.55 -12.59 3.37
C GLN A 237 10.29 -12.74 4.87
N ALA A 238 9.07 -13.12 5.26
CA ALA A 238 8.67 -13.22 6.67
C ALA A 238 9.59 -14.14 7.49
N ILE A 239 10.08 -15.23 6.88
CA ILE A 239 11.04 -16.18 7.46
C ILE A 239 12.39 -15.56 7.89
N ALA A 240 12.72 -14.35 7.42
CA ALA A 240 13.91 -13.62 7.85
C ALA A 240 13.76 -12.95 9.23
N TYR A 241 12.56 -12.99 9.81
CA TYR A 241 12.21 -12.38 11.09
C TYR A 241 11.59 -13.47 11.98
N PRO A 242 12.39 -14.28 12.68
CA PRO A 242 11.85 -15.40 13.47
C PRO A 242 10.92 -14.87 14.57
N GLY A 243 9.77 -15.52 14.75
CA GLY A 243 8.72 -15.05 15.67
C GLY A 243 7.79 -13.98 15.09
N TYR A 244 8.07 -13.38 13.92
CA TYR A 244 7.17 -12.44 13.26
C TYR A 244 5.84 -13.09 12.85
N HIS A 245 4.73 -12.41 13.17
CA HIS A 245 3.38 -12.75 12.76
C HIS A 245 2.67 -11.54 12.15
N HIS A 246 1.86 -11.76 11.11
CA HIS A 246 1.23 -10.68 10.37
C HIS A 246 -0.10 -10.23 11.00
N ALA A 247 0.00 -9.28 11.93
CA ALA A 247 -1.15 -8.62 12.55
C ALA A 247 -1.98 -7.77 11.55
N ARG A 248 -3.31 -7.89 11.61
CA ARG A 248 -4.26 -7.07 10.83
C ARG A 248 -4.70 -5.85 11.63
N THR A 249 -4.98 -4.72 10.97
CA THR A 249 -5.51 -3.49 11.59
C THR A 249 -6.79 -3.68 12.42
N LEU A 250 -7.56 -4.74 12.17
CA LEU A 250 -8.79 -5.10 12.91
C LEU A 250 -8.56 -6.08 14.08
N GLY A 251 -7.31 -6.44 14.38
CA GLY A 251 -6.98 -7.46 15.38
C GLY A 251 -7.37 -8.88 14.95
N VAL A 252 -7.57 -9.74 15.95
CA VAL A 252 -8.10 -11.10 15.78
C VAL A 252 -9.54 -11.03 15.27
N VAL A 253 -9.74 -11.22 13.97
CA VAL A 253 -11.08 -11.21 13.35
C VAL A 253 -11.85 -12.44 13.83
N ARG A 254 -12.90 -12.22 14.63
CA ARG A 254 -13.86 -13.26 15.03
C ARG A 254 -15.05 -13.31 14.08
N ASN A 255 -15.60 -14.50 13.88
CA ASN A 255 -16.85 -14.67 13.14
C ASN A 255 -18.08 -14.41 14.06
N ARG A 256 -19.30 -14.57 13.53
CA ARG A 256 -20.54 -14.33 14.31
C ARG A 256 -20.77 -15.33 15.45
N SER A 257 -20.09 -16.46 15.46
CA SER A 257 -20.08 -17.46 16.53
C SER A 257 -18.99 -17.20 17.58
N GLY A 258 -18.18 -16.14 17.44
CA GLY A 258 -17.08 -15.79 18.35
C GLY A 258 -15.78 -16.57 18.11
N GLU A 259 -15.81 -17.54 17.19
CA GLU A 259 -14.64 -18.33 16.77
C GLU A 259 -13.66 -17.43 16.01
N VAL A 260 -12.35 -17.71 16.12
CA VAL A 260 -11.33 -16.98 15.36
C VAL A 260 -11.47 -17.31 13.88
N GLY A 261 -11.82 -16.31 13.09
CA GLY A 261 -12.34 -16.44 11.73
C GLY A 261 -11.27 -16.25 10.66
N GLY A 262 -10.89 -17.36 10.02
CA GLY A 262 -10.16 -17.39 8.76
C GLY A 262 -8.66 -17.59 8.93
N GLY A 263 -8.14 -18.70 8.40
CA GLY A 263 -6.72 -18.98 8.24
C GLY A 263 -6.06 -18.15 7.13
N TRP A 264 -6.32 -16.85 7.10
CA TRP A 264 -5.62 -15.90 6.25
C TRP A 264 -4.30 -15.55 6.92
N LYS A 265 -3.21 -16.08 6.37
CA LYS A 265 -1.84 -15.72 6.74
C LYS A 265 -1.35 -14.62 5.81
N GLY A 266 -0.82 -13.54 6.38
CA GLY A 266 -0.17 -12.49 5.60
C GLY A 266 1.25 -12.88 5.21
N GLU A 267 1.91 -13.64 6.07
CA GLU A 267 3.27 -14.18 5.96
C GLU A 267 3.47 -15.02 4.69
N ASP A 268 2.43 -15.77 4.29
CA ASP A 268 2.42 -16.63 3.09
C ASP A 268 2.22 -15.84 1.78
N ARG A 269 1.96 -14.52 1.84
CA ARG A 269 1.71 -13.69 0.65
C ARG A 269 2.98 -13.02 0.14
N SER A 270 3.16 -13.00 -1.17
CA SER A 270 4.19 -12.19 -1.82
C SER A 270 4.07 -10.71 -1.41
N ALA A 271 5.19 -10.16 -0.96
CA ALA A 271 5.30 -8.79 -0.46
C ALA A 271 6.63 -8.16 -0.90
N ARG A 272 6.64 -6.84 -1.01
CA ARG A 272 7.78 -6.04 -1.46
C ARG A 272 8.01 -4.86 -0.55
N SER A 273 9.25 -4.74 -0.09
CA SER A 273 9.74 -3.57 0.63
C SER A 273 10.39 -2.60 -0.35
N TYR A 274 10.19 -1.30 -0.11
CA TYR A 274 10.74 -0.20 -0.90
C TYR A 274 11.54 0.70 0.04
N ILE A 275 12.79 0.98 -0.31
CA ILE A 275 13.65 1.92 0.41
C ILE A 275 13.54 3.28 -0.26
N PHE A 276 13.17 4.29 0.52
CA PHE A 276 13.04 5.68 0.12
C PHE A 276 14.03 6.54 0.88
N VAL A 277 14.75 7.39 0.17
CA VAL A 277 15.65 8.40 0.75
C VAL A 277 15.11 9.80 0.43
N LYS A 278 15.54 10.81 1.19
CA LYS A 278 15.30 12.22 0.84
C LYS A 278 15.83 12.46 -0.58
N LYS A 279 15.10 13.21 -1.40
CA LYS A 279 15.61 13.62 -2.72
C LYS A 279 16.65 14.73 -2.51
N ASP A 280 17.91 14.44 -2.82
CA ASP A 280 19.00 15.42 -2.69
C ASP A 280 18.72 16.65 -3.56
N SER A 281 18.84 17.84 -2.95
CA SER A 281 18.54 19.11 -3.61
C SER A 281 19.51 19.47 -4.73
N GLU A 282 20.69 18.83 -4.77
CA GLU A 282 21.75 19.10 -5.73
C GLU A 282 21.64 18.29 -7.03
N SER A 283 20.85 17.21 -7.06
CA SER A 283 20.71 16.35 -8.24
C SER A 283 19.62 16.84 -9.21
N GLN A 284 19.69 18.10 -9.65
CA GLN A 284 19.11 18.46 -10.95
C GLN A 284 20.09 18.07 -12.06
N PRO A 285 19.68 17.23 -13.04
CA PRO A 285 20.40 17.14 -14.30
C PRO A 285 20.47 18.55 -14.92
N PRO A 286 21.59 18.97 -15.53
CA PRO A 286 21.63 20.25 -16.22
C PRO A 286 20.58 20.25 -17.33
N GLY A 287 19.55 21.09 -17.16
CA GLY A 287 18.48 21.23 -18.14
C GLY A 287 19.05 21.55 -19.53
N PRO A 288 18.39 21.12 -20.63
CA PRO A 288 18.93 21.25 -21.97
C PRO A 288 19.32 22.70 -22.22
N ARG A 289 20.62 22.94 -22.45
CA ARG A 289 21.15 24.27 -22.79
C ARG A 289 20.48 24.72 -24.09
N ASN A 290 19.45 25.55 -23.99
CA ASN A 290 18.82 26.18 -25.13
C ASN A 290 19.90 26.91 -25.93
N GLY A 291 20.22 26.37 -27.11
CA GLY A 291 21.28 26.89 -27.96
C GLY A 291 21.02 28.36 -28.26
N THR A 292 22.04 29.18 -28.09
CA THR A 292 21.97 30.62 -28.36
C THR A 292 21.61 30.85 -29.82
N LYS A 293 20.32 31.12 -30.08
CA LYS A 293 19.88 31.69 -31.35
C LYS A 293 20.63 33.01 -31.54
N ARG A 294 21.65 33.00 -32.40
CA ARG A 294 22.24 34.21 -32.96
C ARG A 294 21.14 34.96 -33.71
N SER A 295 20.54 35.95 -33.06
CA SER A 295 19.77 36.98 -33.75
C SER A 295 20.74 37.72 -34.67
N ARG A 296 20.50 37.68 -35.98
CA ARG A 296 21.06 38.71 -36.86
C ARG A 296 20.47 40.04 -36.40
N LYS A 297 21.33 40.97 -36.01
CA LYS A 297 20.99 42.39 -36.05
C LYS A 297 21.34 42.84 -37.47
N ASP A 298 20.33 43.21 -38.22
CA ASP A 298 20.51 44.13 -39.33
C ASP A 298 20.48 45.53 -38.70
N ASP A 299 21.65 46.14 -38.50
CA ASP A 299 21.78 47.56 -38.17
C ASP A 299 22.39 48.25 -39.40
N SER A 300 21.64 49.17 -40.00
CA SER A 300 22.00 49.84 -41.26
C SER A 300 21.72 51.34 -41.15
N SER A 301 22.74 52.12 -40.80
CA SER A 301 22.80 53.55 -41.14
C SER A 301 24.21 54.14 -40.96
N SER A 302 24.52 55.09 -41.84
CA SER A 302 25.43 56.23 -41.65
C SER A 302 26.94 56.04 -41.42
N ASP A 303 27.71 56.57 -42.38
CA ASP A 303 28.60 57.76 -42.27
C ASP A 303 29.78 57.73 -41.25
N GLU A 304 31.00 58.25 -41.51
CA GLU A 304 31.55 59.14 -42.56
C GLU A 304 32.95 58.67 -43.08
N GLU A 305 33.48 59.42 -44.07
CA GLU A 305 34.85 59.44 -44.68
C GLU A 305 35.33 58.22 -45.51
#